data_AF-M4B5Z1-F1
#
_entry.id   AF-M4B5Z1-F1
#
_cell.length_a   1.000
_cell.length_b   1.000
_cell.length_c   1.000
_cell.angle_alpha   90.00
_cell.angle_beta   90.00
_cell.angle_gamma   90.00
#
_symmetry.space_group_name_H-M   'P 1'
#
loop_
_entity.id
_entity.type
_entity.pdbx_description
1 polymer ?
#
loop_
_entity_poly.entity_id
_entity_poly.type
_entity_poly.pdbx_seq_one_letter_code
_entity_poly.pdbx_strand_id
1 'polypeptide(L)'
;MPAVLETTVAMLACARLGAVHSVVFGGFATLELAARIDDATPKIIISASCGVEPKGIVDYGPLLNGALKRSSWKPSHVVMLQRDMCRFRMTKGRDIDWRDVMTTGSLIDARLVLATDPLYLLYTSGTTGRQRAGAR
;
A
#
# COMPACT_ATOMS: atom_id res chain seq x y z
N MET A 1 -3.04 4.73 -0.61
CA MET A 1 -4.14 5.12 0.29
C MET A 1 -4.43 6.62 0.13
N PRO A 2 -5.63 7.13 0.48
CA PRO A 2 -5.90 8.57 0.51
C PRO A 2 -5.25 9.23 1.73
N ALA A 3 -5.30 10.57 1.82
CA ALA A 3 -4.79 11.32 2.98
C ALA A 3 -5.73 11.19 4.20
N VAL A 4 -5.64 10.04 4.87
CA VAL A 4 -6.43 9.69 6.07
C VAL A 4 -5.49 9.20 7.18
N LEU A 5 -5.96 9.21 8.43
CA LEU A 5 -5.12 8.89 9.60
C LEU A 5 -4.53 7.48 9.53
N GLU A 6 -5.29 6.53 9.01
CA GLU A 6 -4.87 5.14 8.84
C GLU A 6 -3.64 5.01 7.93
N THR A 7 -3.44 5.93 6.99
CA THR A 7 -2.22 5.97 6.17
C THR A 7 -0.99 6.23 7.03
N THR A 8 -1.05 7.20 7.95
CA THR A 8 0.04 7.48 8.89
C THR A 8 0.25 6.31 9.84
N VAL A 9 -0.83 5.71 10.35
CA VAL A 9 -0.76 4.52 11.20
C VAL A 9 -0.04 3.38 10.48
N ALA A 10 -0.37 3.11 9.22
CA ALA A 10 0.28 2.08 8.41
C ALA A 10 1.77 2.36 8.20
N MET A 11 2.15 3.60 7.88
CA MET A 11 3.56 3.99 7.72
C MET A 11 4.36 3.77 9.01
N LEU A 12 3.82 4.21 10.15
CA LEU A 12 4.47 4.06 11.45
C LEU A 12 4.51 2.60 11.92
N ALA A 13 3.49 1.80 11.59
CA ALA A 13 3.49 0.37 11.88
C ALA A 13 4.61 -0.36 11.11
N CYS A 14 4.83 -0.02 9.83
CA CYS A 14 5.96 -0.53 9.07
C CYS A 14 7.29 -0.13 9.73
N ALA A 15 7.47 1.16 10.05
CA ALA A 15 8.69 1.64 10.71
C ALA A 15 8.93 0.95 12.06
N ARG A 16 7.89 0.75 12.88
CA ARG A 16 7.97 0.06 14.17
C ARG A 16 8.45 -1.39 14.05
N LEU A 17 8.12 -2.05 12.94
CA LEU A 17 8.55 -3.41 12.61
C LEU A 17 9.95 -3.46 11.95
N GLY A 18 10.57 -2.31 11.67
CA GLY A 18 11.76 -2.21 10.82
C GLY A 18 11.49 -2.63 9.38
N ALA A 19 10.25 -2.49 8.91
CA ALA A 19 9.86 -2.78 7.54
C ALA A 19 9.89 -1.50 6.69
N VAL A 20 10.37 -1.66 5.45
CA VAL A 20 10.40 -0.56 4.47
C VAL A 20 9.01 -0.36 3.89
N HIS A 21 8.44 0.83 4.03
CA HIS A 21 7.16 1.16 3.39
C HIS A 21 7.38 1.86 2.04
N SER A 22 6.53 1.56 1.04
CA SER A 22 6.48 2.32 -0.20
C SER A 22 5.10 2.92 -0.40
N VAL A 23 5.01 4.24 -0.26
CA VAL A 23 3.74 4.95 -0.36
C VAL A 23 3.49 5.35 -1.80
N VAL A 24 2.31 4.98 -2.31
CA VAL A 24 1.80 5.41 -3.60
C VAL A 24 0.56 6.26 -3.36
N PHE A 25 0.51 7.44 -3.97
CA PHE A 25 -0.64 8.34 -3.86
C PHE A 25 -1.91 7.67 -4.39
N GLY A 26 -3.06 8.06 -3.81
CA GLY A 26 -4.35 7.60 -4.27
C GLY A 26 -4.63 7.98 -5.73
N GLY A 27 -5.32 7.12 -6.47
CA GLY A 27 -5.73 7.39 -7.86
C GLY A 27 -4.67 7.12 -8.93
N PHE A 28 -3.53 6.54 -8.57
CA PHE A 28 -2.51 6.12 -9.54
C PHE A 28 -3.07 5.14 -10.57
N ALA A 29 -2.68 5.33 -11.84
CA ALA A 29 -3.07 4.44 -12.92
C ALA A 29 -2.59 3.00 -12.68
N THR A 30 -3.40 2.03 -13.10
CA THR A 30 -3.16 0.59 -12.94
C THR A 30 -1.76 0.14 -13.39
N LEU A 31 -1.26 0.66 -14.52
CA LEU A 31 0.04 0.31 -15.07
C LEU A 31 1.19 0.80 -14.17
N GLU A 32 1.08 2.03 -13.70
CA GLU A 32 2.07 2.66 -12.83
C GLU A 32 2.15 2.00 -11.46
N LEU A 33 1.01 1.57 -10.93
CA LEU A 33 0.97 0.79 -9.69
C LEU A 33 1.58 -0.61 -9.89
N ALA A 34 1.30 -1.29 -11.00
CA ALA A 34 1.88 -2.61 -11.30
C ALA A 34 3.40 -2.56 -11.38
N ALA A 35 3.97 -1.56 -12.06
CA ALA A 35 5.41 -1.39 -12.17
C ALA A 35 6.10 -1.23 -10.79
N ARG A 36 5.47 -0.50 -9.86
CA ARG A 36 5.98 -0.31 -8.50
C ARG A 36 5.87 -1.58 -7.66
N ILE A 37 4.80 -2.37 -7.85
CA ILE A 37 4.66 -3.68 -7.19
C ILE A 37 5.75 -4.63 -7.69
N ASP A 38 6.05 -4.63 -8.99
CA ASP A 38 7.11 -5.47 -9.56
C ASP A 38 8.51 -5.07 -9.09
N ASP A 39 8.78 -3.77 -8.93
CA ASP A 39 10.08 -3.28 -8.46
C ASP A 39 10.27 -3.45 -6.94
N ALA A 40 9.27 -3.05 -6.12
CA ALA A 40 9.36 -3.13 -4.66
C ALA A 40 9.16 -4.56 -4.12
N THR A 41 8.54 -5.46 -4.89
CA THR A 41 8.19 -6.83 -4.48
C THR A 41 7.52 -6.91 -3.09
N PRO A 42 6.47 -6.11 -2.79
CA PRO A 42 5.94 -6.00 -1.44
C PRO A 42 5.26 -7.30 -0.99
N LYS A 43 5.52 -7.74 0.24
CA LYS A 43 4.81 -8.90 0.82
C LYS A 43 3.34 -8.60 1.11
N ILE A 44 3.02 -7.36 1.48
CA ILE A 44 1.67 -6.90 1.84
C ILE A 44 1.42 -5.57 1.15
N ILE A 45 0.17 -5.37 0.68
CA ILE A 45 -0.32 -4.05 0.28
C ILE A 45 -1.34 -3.56 1.31
N ILE A 46 -1.28 -2.29 1.68
CA ILE A 46 -2.30 -1.62 2.50
C ILE A 46 -2.96 -0.56 1.62
N SER A 47 -4.28 -0.65 1.45
CA SER A 47 -5.06 0.26 0.63
C SER A 47 -6.34 0.71 1.33
N ALA A 48 -7.04 1.66 0.73
CA ALA A 48 -8.43 1.96 1.06
C ALA A 48 -9.33 1.62 -0.12
N SER A 49 -10.64 1.47 0.13
CA SER A 49 -11.60 1.16 -0.92
C SER A 49 -11.76 2.30 -1.92
N CYS A 50 -11.70 3.55 -1.46
CA CYS A 50 -11.78 4.73 -2.31
C CYS A 50 -11.07 5.96 -1.75
N GLY A 51 -10.82 6.94 -2.61
CA GLY A 51 -10.50 8.32 -2.25
C GLY A 51 -11.72 9.22 -2.36
N VAL A 52 -11.70 10.34 -1.63
CA VAL A 52 -12.68 11.43 -1.79
C VAL A 52 -11.90 12.65 -2.23
N GLU A 53 -12.14 13.10 -3.45
CA GLU A 53 -11.51 14.27 -4.05
C GLU A 53 -12.56 15.33 -4.38
N PRO A 54 -12.19 16.59 -4.62
CA PRO A 54 -13.14 17.64 -4.99
C PRO A 54 -14.01 17.30 -6.22
N LYS A 55 -13.48 16.47 -7.13
CA LYS A 55 -14.17 16.04 -8.35
C LYS A 55 -15.05 14.80 -8.16
N GLY A 56 -15.02 14.19 -6.96
CA GLY A 56 -15.84 13.03 -6.62
C GLY A 56 -15.05 11.88 -5.99
N ILE A 57 -15.69 10.72 -5.96
CA ILE A 57 -15.13 9.50 -5.39
C ILE A 57 -14.21 8.83 -6.41
N VAL A 58 -13.00 8.50 -5.98
CA VAL A 58 -12.06 7.71 -6.79
C VAL A 58 -12.09 6.27 -6.29
N ASP A 59 -12.68 5.36 -7.07
CA ASP A 59 -12.72 3.94 -6.76
C ASP A 59 -11.32 3.31 -6.97
N TYR A 60 -10.69 2.89 -5.87
CA TYR A 60 -9.36 2.28 -5.92
C TYR A 60 -9.41 0.79 -6.24
N GLY A 61 -10.59 0.16 -6.17
CA GLY A 61 -10.72 -1.28 -6.34
C GLY A 61 -10.30 -1.79 -7.72
N PRO A 62 -10.85 -1.24 -8.81
CA PRO A 62 -10.45 -1.58 -10.17
C PRO A 62 -8.96 -1.30 -10.45
N LEU A 63 -8.43 -0.19 -9.92
CA LEU A 63 -7.03 0.21 -10.09
C LEU A 63 -6.11 -0.82 -9.42
N LEU A 64 -6.36 -1.15 -8.16
CA LEU A 64 -5.57 -2.11 -7.40
C LEU A 64 -5.67 -3.53 -7.97
N ASN A 65 -6.88 -4.04 -8.23
CA ASN A 65 -7.06 -5.39 -8.77
C ASN A 65 -6.48 -5.51 -10.18
N GLY A 66 -6.60 -4.47 -11.00
CA GLY A 66 -5.95 -4.42 -12.31
C GLY A 66 -4.42 -4.46 -12.19
N ALA A 67 -3.84 -3.75 -11.23
CA ALA A 67 -2.40 -3.70 -11.03
C ALA A 67 -1.88 -5.04 -10.53
N LEU A 68 -2.56 -5.63 -9.55
CA LEU A 68 -2.30 -6.97 -9.04
C LEU A 68 -2.44 -8.04 -10.13
N LYS A 69 -3.36 -7.90 -11.07
CA LYS A 69 -3.48 -8.84 -12.20
C LYS A 69 -2.28 -8.73 -13.15
N ARG A 70 -1.82 -7.51 -13.44
CA ARG A 70 -0.74 -7.22 -14.39
C ARG A 70 0.66 -7.47 -13.86
N SER A 71 0.91 -7.16 -12.59
CA SER A 71 2.22 -7.35 -11.95
C SER A 71 2.61 -8.83 -11.95
N SER A 72 3.88 -9.12 -12.21
CA SER A 72 4.46 -10.45 -12.06
C SER A 72 4.55 -10.89 -10.60
N TRP A 73 4.73 -9.94 -9.69
CA TRP A 73 4.76 -10.18 -8.25
C TRP A 73 3.35 -10.19 -7.64
N LYS A 74 3.05 -11.20 -6.81
CA LYS A 74 1.76 -11.32 -6.10
C LYS A 74 1.99 -11.18 -4.59
N PRO A 75 1.65 -10.02 -3.99
CA PRO A 75 1.66 -9.86 -2.54
C PRO A 75 0.78 -10.91 -1.87
N SER A 76 1.21 -11.41 -0.71
CA SER A 76 0.51 -12.47 0.01
C SER A 76 -0.85 -11.99 0.55
N HIS A 77 -0.93 -10.72 0.96
CA HIS A 77 -2.15 -10.14 1.51
C HIS A 77 -2.37 -8.69 1.07
N VAL A 78 -3.64 -8.29 1.05
CA VAL A 78 -4.06 -6.90 0.91
C VAL A 78 -4.88 -6.52 2.14
N VAL A 79 -4.39 -5.58 2.94
CA VAL A 79 -5.18 -4.98 4.02
C VAL A 79 -5.99 -3.83 3.42
N MET A 80 -7.30 -3.88 3.60
CA MET A 80 -8.23 -2.96 2.97
C MET A 80 -8.97 -2.14 4.02
N LEU A 81 -8.71 -0.83 4.07
CA LEU A 81 -9.55 0.13 4.76
C LEU A 81 -10.84 0.34 3.96
N GLN A 82 -11.92 -0.29 4.42
CA GLN A 82 -13.23 -0.10 3.82
C GLN A 82 -13.84 1.25 4.21
N ARG A 83 -14.20 2.05 3.22
CA ARG A 83 -14.86 3.33 3.41
C ARG A 83 -16.26 3.30 2.81
N ASP A 84 -17.23 3.89 3.50
CA ASP A 84 -18.66 3.65 3.22
C ASP A 84 -19.15 4.22 1.88
N MET A 85 -18.53 5.29 1.38
CA MET A 85 -18.94 5.93 0.12
C MET A 85 -18.66 5.07 -1.11
N CYS A 86 -17.75 4.10 -1.03
CA CYS A 86 -17.50 3.11 -2.08
C CYS A 86 -16.78 1.91 -1.47
N ARG A 87 -17.49 0.77 -1.37
CA ARG A 87 -16.99 -0.45 -0.74
C ARG A 87 -16.18 -1.28 -1.74
N PHE A 88 -15.08 -1.84 -1.27
CA PHE A 88 -14.23 -2.74 -2.05
C PHE A 88 -14.72 -4.18 -1.94
N ARG A 89 -14.91 -4.86 -3.06
CA ARG A 89 -15.24 -6.30 -3.09
C ARG A 89 -14.02 -7.14 -2.75
N MET A 90 -14.03 -7.72 -1.55
CA MET A 90 -12.91 -8.51 -1.02
C MET A 90 -12.82 -9.90 -1.65
N THR A 91 -11.58 -10.34 -1.87
CA THR A 91 -11.19 -11.68 -2.33
C THR A 91 -10.81 -12.54 -1.13
N LYS A 92 -11.59 -13.59 -0.88
CA LYS A 92 -11.34 -14.53 0.23
C LYS A 92 -9.94 -15.14 0.12
N GLY A 93 -9.21 -15.16 1.24
CA GLY A 93 -7.86 -15.72 1.33
C GLY A 93 -6.73 -14.78 0.87
N ARG A 94 -7.05 -13.59 0.35
CA ARG A 94 -6.07 -12.55 -0.01
C ARG A 94 -6.31 -11.25 0.74
N ASP A 95 -7.57 -10.81 0.79
CA ASP A 95 -7.93 -9.50 1.33
C ASP A 95 -8.38 -9.61 2.78
N ILE A 96 -7.90 -8.70 3.63
CA ILE A 96 -8.19 -8.62 5.06
C ILE A 96 -8.77 -7.23 5.36
N ASP A 97 -9.84 -7.14 6.16
CA ASP A 97 -10.40 -5.85 6.54
C ASP A 97 -9.48 -5.17 7.57
N TRP A 98 -9.20 -3.88 7.37
CA TRP A 98 -8.45 -3.09 8.33
C TRP A 98 -9.02 -3.17 9.75
N ARG A 99 -10.36 -3.21 9.90
CA ARG A 99 -11.02 -3.30 11.22
C ARG A 99 -10.67 -4.62 11.92
N ASP A 100 -10.58 -5.72 11.18
CA ASP A 100 -10.19 -7.01 11.73
C ASP A 100 -8.73 -6.98 12.21
N VAL A 101 -7.84 -6.36 11.44
CA VAL A 101 -6.43 -6.16 11.84
C VAL A 101 -6.33 -5.32 13.13
N MET A 102 -7.09 -4.23 13.23
CA MET A 102 -7.04 -3.35 14.40
C MET A 102 -7.64 -3.98 15.67
N THR A 103 -8.60 -4.89 15.53
CA THR A 103 -9.24 -5.57 16.67
C THR A 103 -8.47 -6.80 17.15
N THR A 104 -7.73 -7.45 16.25
CA THR A 104 -6.97 -8.68 16.56
C THR A 104 -5.49 -8.42 16.82
N GLY A 105 -4.99 -7.23 16.49
CA GLY A 105 -3.61 -6.84 16.72
C GLY A 105 -3.25 -6.77 18.21
N SER A 106 -2.00 -7.11 18.52
CA SER A 106 -1.43 -6.96 19.87
C SER A 106 -0.38 -5.85 19.90
N LEU A 107 -0.09 -5.33 21.08
CA LEU A 107 1.05 -4.44 21.28
C LEU A 107 2.34 -5.20 20.94
N ILE A 108 3.24 -4.53 20.22
CA ILE A 108 4.56 -5.05 19.88
C ILE A 108 5.62 -4.00 20.24
N ASP A 109 6.79 -4.45 20.67
CA ASP A 109 7.93 -3.56 20.87
C ASP A 109 8.46 -3.03 19.54
N ALA A 110 9.05 -1.83 19.58
CA ALA A 110 9.72 -1.28 18.41
C ALA A 110 10.99 -2.08 18.13
N ARG A 111 11.15 -2.53 16.88
CA ARG A 111 12.36 -3.22 16.44
C ARG A 111 13.55 -2.25 16.44
N LEU A 112 14.66 -2.67 17.02
CA LEU A 112 15.94 -1.97 16.87
C LEU A 112 16.46 -2.16 15.44
N VAL A 113 16.80 -1.05 14.80
CA VAL A 113 17.34 -0.98 13.43
C VAL A 113 18.63 -0.17 13.43
N LEU A 114 19.47 -0.37 12.43
CA LEU A 114 20.67 0.45 12.23
C LEU A 114 20.28 1.83 11.70
N ALA A 115 21.14 2.83 11.93
CA ALA A 115 20.97 4.16 11.36
C ALA A 115 20.97 4.17 9.81
N THR A 116 21.54 3.14 9.20
CA THR A 116 21.63 2.94 7.74
C THR A 116 20.52 2.06 7.18
N ASP A 117 19.67 1.46 8.01
CA ASP A 117 18.58 0.63 7.52
C ASP A 117 17.56 1.49 6.76
N PRO A 118 17.04 1.03 5.61
CA PRO A 118 16.09 1.80 4.82
C PRO A 118 14.76 1.97 5.58
N LEU A 119 14.25 3.20 5.61
CA LEU A 119 12.94 3.51 6.20
C LEU A 119 11.80 3.37 5.18
N TYR A 120 12.00 3.90 3.97
CA TYR A 120 10.96 3.90 2.93
C TYR A 120 11.53 3.93 1.51
N LEU A 121 10.69 3.54 0.56
CA LEU A 121 10.90 3.75 -0.88
C LEU A 121 9.90 4.78 -1.38
N LEU A 122 10.38 5.84 -2.04
CA LEU A 122 9.53 6.86 -2.66
C LEU A 122 9.86 6.99 -4.15
N TYR A 123 8.94 6.51 -4.98
CA TYR A 123 9.07 6.59 -6.44
C TYR A 123 8.77 8.01 -6.92
N THR A 124 9.74 8.66 -7.57
CA THR A 124 9.60 9.98 -8.20
C THR A 124 9.43 9.82 -9.71
N SER A 125 8.74 10.73 -10.41
CA SER A 125 8.58 10.60 -11.86
C SER A 125 9.91 10.85 -12.58
N GLY A 126 10.61 9.78 -12.99
CA GLY A 126 11.70 9.83 -13.96
C GLY A 126 11.18 9.59 -15.38
N THR A 127 11.73 10.30 -16.37
CA THR A 127 11.41 10.12 -17.80
C THR A 127 11.89 8.74 -18.28
N THR A 128 10.93 7.88 -18.63
CA THR A 128 11.06 6.65 -19.44
C THR A 128 12.26 5.74 -19.17
N GLY A 129 12.05 4.72 -18.33
CA GLY A 129 12.91 3.53 -18.23
C GLY A 129 13.03 3.05 -16.78
N ARG A 130 12.39 1.91 -16.47
CA ARG A 130 12.43 1.16 -15.19
C ARG A 130 13.10 1.89 -14.03
N GLN A 131 12.28 2.49 -13.18
CA GLN A 131 12.76 3.07 -11.93
C GLN A 131 13.28 1.95 -11.04
N ARG A 132 14.58 1.99 -10.73
CA ARG A 132 15.15 1.27 -9.60
C ARG A 132 14.97 2.15 -8.38
N ALA A 133 14.25 1.68 -7.37
CA ALA A 133 14.21 2.36 -6.09
C ALA A 133 15.64 2.45 -5.50
N GLY A 134 16.07 3.67 -5.19
CA GLY A 134 17.35 3.92 -4.55
C GLY A 134 17.30 3.52 -3.08
N ALA A 135 17.63 2.27 -2.79
CA ALA A 135 18.09 1.82 -1.48
C ALA A 135 19.43 1.13 -1.69
N ARG A 136 20.52 1.86 -1.42
CA ARG A 136 21.84 1.29 -1.17
C ARG A 136 22.13 1.39 0.32
#